data_AF-A0A7W1PZR6-F1
#
_entry.id   AF-A0A7W1PZR6-F1
#
_cell.length_a   1.000
_cell.length_b   1.000
_cell.length_c   1.000
_cell.angle_alpha   90.00
_cell.angle_beta   90.00
_cell.angle_gamma   90.00
#
_symmetry.space_group_name_H-M   'P 1'
#
loop_
_entity.id
_entity.type
_entity.pdbx_description
1 polymer ?
#
loop_
_entity_poly.entity_id
_entity_poly.type
_entity_poly.pdbx_seq_one_letter_code
_entity_poly.pdbx_strand_id
1 'polypeptide(L)' 'MSDINPSGLHHVTAIASDPQRNVDFYTRVLGLRLVKQTVNFDAPDTYHLYY' A
#
# COMPACT_ATOMS: atom_id res chain seq x y z
N MET A 1 -15.14 26.67 -14.33
CA MET A 1 -14.48 25.47 -13.78
C MET A 1 -14.41 25.68 -12.29
N SER A 2 -14.99 24.79 -11.48
CA SER A 2 -14.76 24.82 -10.03
C SER A 2 -13.30 24.50 -9.77
N ASP A 3 -12.61 25.33 -9.00
CA ASP A 3 -11.25 25.04 -8.55
C ASP A 3 -11.27 23.74 -7.72
N ILE A 4 -10.75 22.66 -8.31
CA ILE A 4 -10.53 21.42 -7.58
C ILE A 4 -9.24 21.59 -6.80
N ASN A 5 -9.38 21.70 -5.48
CA ASN A 5 -8.25 21.70 -4.56
C ASN A 5 -8.17 20.33 -3.87
N PRO A 6 -7.21 19.46 -4.22
CA PRO A 6 -7.04 18.15 -3.58
C PRO A 6 -6.75 18.33 -2.08
N SER A 7 -7.37 17.50 -1.24
CA SER A 7 -7.22 17.59 0.21
C SER A 7 -5.85 17.13 0.75
N GLY A 8 -4.96 16.63 -0.12
CA GLY A 8 -3.61 16.21 0.23
C GLY A 8 -3.21 14.87 -0.40
N LEU A 9 -2.25 14.19 0.23
CA LEU A 9 -1.80 12.86 -0.19
C LEU A 9 -2.87 11.81 0.13
N HIS A 10 -3.15 10.93 -0.83
CA HIS A 10 -4.12 9.86 -0.67
C HIS A 10 -3.46 8.52 -0.29
N HIS A 11 -2.39 8.12 -0.99
CA HIS A 11 -1.51 7.00 -0.62
C HIS A 11 -0.16 7.13 -1.34
N VAL A 12 0.81 6.32 -0.93
CA VAL A 12 2.10 6.14 -1.62
C VAL A 12 2.27 4.66 -1.93
N THR A 13 2.67 4.34 -3.15
CA THR A 13 2.96 2.97 -3.59
C THR A 13 4.46 2.81 -3.81
N ALA A 14 5.03 1.70 -3.34
CA ALA A 14 6.43 1.36 -3.50
C ALA A 14 6.58 -0.14 -3.81
N ILE A 15 7.70 -0.51 -4.43
CA ILE A 15 8.04 -1.90 -4.73
C ILE A 15 8.89 -2.48 -3.60
N ALA A 16 8.57 -3.70 -3.18
CA ALA A 16 9.31 -4.45 -2.18
C ALA A 16 9.54 -5.90 -2.66
N SER A 17 10.56 -6.56 -2.11
CA SER A 17 10.96 -7.90 -2.55
C SER A 17 10.19 -9.03 -1.84
N ASP A 18 10.31 -9.12 -0.51
CA ASP A 18 9.71 -10.20 0.27
C ASP A 18 8.43 -9.71 0.97
N PRO A 19 7.26 -10.33 0.69
CA PRO A 19 5.99 -9.86 1.24
C PRO A 19 5.90 -10.03 2.75
N GLN A 20 6.47 -11.10 3.32
CA GLN A 20 6.38 -11.36 4.76
C GLN A 20 7.21 -10.34 5.55
N ARG A 21 8.45 -10.08 5.13
CA ARG A 21 9.33 -9.05 5.71
C ARG A 21 8.72 -7.66 5.58
N ASN A 22 8.02 -7.38 4.48
CA ASN A 22 7.29 -6.13 4.29
C ASN A 22 6.15 -6.00 5.32
N VAL A 23 5.29 -7.02 5.45
CA VAL A 23 4.20 -7.04 6.43
C VAL A 23 4.73 -6.92 7.86
N ASP A 24 5.76 -7.68 8.22
CA ASP A 24 6.34 -7.64 9.56
C ASP A 24 6.89 -6.26 9.90
N PHE A 25 7.56 -5.59 8.96
CA PHE A 25 8.05 -4.23 9.18
C PHE A 25 6.90 -3.23 9.37
N TYR A 26 5.95 -3.16 8.44
CA TYR A 26 4.88 -2.18 8.51
C TYR A 26 3.93 -2.43 9.70
N THR A 27 3.65 -3.69 10.04
CA THR A 27 2.68 -4.00 11.11
C THR A 27 3.30 -4.13 12.50
N ARG A 28 4.53 -4.65 12.63
CA ARG A 28 5.14 -4.90 13.95
C ARG A 28 6.13 -3.83 14.36
N VAL A 29 6.89 -3.27 13.41
CA VAL A 29 7.85 -2.20 13.71
C VAL A 29 7.16 -0.85 13.68
N LEU A 30 6.38 -0.55 12.64
CA LEU A 30 5.68 0.73 12.51
C LEU A 30 4.27 0.75 13.12
N GLY A 31 3.70 -0.42 13.44
CA GLY A 31 2.38 -0.51 14.08
C GLY A 31 1.19 -0.20 13.16
N LEU A 32 1.36 -0.24 11.85
CA LEU A 32 0.26 -0.04 10.88
C LEU A 32 -0.61 -1.29 10.77
N ARG A 33 -1.82 -1.14 10.23
CA ARG A 33 -2.77 -2.25 10.08
C ARG A 33 -2.82 -2.68 8.62
N LEU A 34 -2.53 -3.94 8.30
CA LEU A 34 -2.84 -4.45 6.96
C LEU A 34 -4.36 -4.36 6.70
N VAL A 35 -4.79 -3.33 5.96
CA VAL A 35 -6.20 -3.03 5.69
C VAL A 35 -6.72 -3.76 4.45
N LYS A 36 -5.82 -4.11 3.52
CA LYS A 36 -6.18 -4.87 2.32
C LYS A 36 -5.00 -5.70 1.83
N GLN A 37 -5.28 -6.96 1.55
CA GLN A 37 -4.43 -7.84 0.76
C GLN A 37 -5.16 -8.17 -0.54
N THR A 38 -4.53 -7.84 -1.66
CA THR A 38 -5.03 -8.16 -3.00
C THR A 38 -3.85 -8.36 -3.95
N VAL A 39 -4.11 -8.40 -5.25
CA VAL A 39 -3.08 -8.51 -6.29
C VAL A 39 -2.98 -7.21 -7.06
N ASN A 40 -1.84 -6.97 -7.70
CA ASN A 40 -1.70 -5.86 -8.63
C ASN A 40 -2.64 -6.10 -9.83
N PHE A 41 -3.40 -5.08 -10.22
CA PHE A 41 -4.41 -5.20 -11.29
C PHE A 41 -3.78 -5.25 -12.68
N ASP A 42 -2.55 -4.76 -12.83
CA ASP A 42 -1.77 -4.88 -14.06
C ASP A 42 -0.94 -6.19 -14.09
N ALA A 43 -0.67 -6.78 -12.92
CA ALA A 43 0.15 -7.99 -12.74
C ALA A 43 -0.42 -8.89 -11.63
N PRO A 44 -1.43 -9.76 -11.93
CA PRO A 44 -2.17 -10.51 -10.91
C PRO A 44 -1.36 -11.55 -10.13
N ASP A 45 -0.13 -11.84 -10.56
CA ASP A 45 0.84 -12.71 -9.86
C ASP A 45 1.61 -11.98 -8.74
N THR A 46 1.48 -10.65 -8.66
CA THR A 46 2.18 -9.80 -7.69
C THR A 46 1.20 -9.32 -6.61
N TYR A 47 1.59 -9.41 -5.32
CA TYR A 47 0.77 -8.85 -4.24
C TYR A 47 0.71 -7.33 -4.26
N HIS A 48 -0.45 -6.79 -3.91
CA HIS A 48 -0.65 -5.38 -3.57
C HIS A 48 -1.17 -5.31 -2.13
N LEU A 49 -0.30 -4.84 -1.23
CA LEU A 49 -0.54 -4.78 0.20
C LEU A 49 -0.79 -3.34 0.63
N TYR A 50 -1.88 -3.12 1.36
CA TYR A 50 -2.26 -1.82 1.88
C TYR A 50 -2.23 -1.89 3.41
N TYR A 51 -1.46 -0.98 4.02
CA TYR A 51 -1.31 -0.84 5.48
C TYR A 51 -1.95 0.44 6.00
#